data_AF-A0A7S4HFH2-F1
#
_entry.id   AF-A0A7S4HFH2-F1
#
_cell.length_a   1.000
_cell.length_b   1.000
_cell.length_c   1.000
_cell.angle_alpha   90.00
_cell.angle_beta   90.00
_cell.angle_gamma   90.00
#
_symmetry.space_group_name_H-M   'P 1'
#
loop_
_entity.id
_entity.type
_entity.pdbx_description
1 polymer ?
#
loop_
_entity_poly.entity_id
_entity_poly.type
_entity_poly.pdbx_seq_one_letter_code
_entity_poly.pdbx_strand_id
1 'polypeptide(L)'
;DDTDPLAGRRVRKQQTSSDVEQLLDIGARFDGLWTLVDGVRKGSLGSSIVPGRICIARKDFPTKYIVRDQAYEVREIYYQGMRGAEVERVAVPSMDARPPEGCTGYTMYMKVYSEEYHTEPVTVRPEEVGLVSLGEEVVDSLKIGIPILGFWLIV
;
A
#
# COMPACT_ATOMS: atom_id res chain seq x y z
N ASP A 1 -48.88 -26.40 18.97
CA ASP A 1 -48.38 -27.06 20.20
C ASP A 1 -46.89 -27.33 20.03
N ASP A 2 -46.04 -26.31 19.92
CA ASP A 2 -45.59 -25.41 20.99
C ASP A 2 -44.75 -26.15 22.04
N THR A 3 -43.44 -25.94 22.04
CA THR A 3 -42.74 -25.16 23.08
C THR A 3 -41.23 -25.23 22.87
N ASP A 4 -40.66 -24.07 22.56
CA ASP A 4 -39.26 -23.72 22.79
C ASP A 4 -39.28 -22.73 23.98
N PRO A 5 -38.58 -22.99 25.10
CA PRO A 5 -37.53 -22.02 25.45
C PRO A 5 -36.43 -22.60 26.36
N LEU A 6 -35.16 -22.29 26.08
CA LEU A 6 -34.07 -21.99 27.04
C LEU A 6 -32.77 -21.84 26.21
N ALA A 7 -32.43 -20.61 25.84
CA ALA A 7 -31.56 -19.73 26.63
C ALA A 7 -30.10 -19.75 26.15
N GLY A 8 -29.78 -18.72 25.37
CA GLY A 8 -28.56 -17.93 25.57
C GLY A 8 -27.23 -18.66 25.43
N ARG A 9 -26.73 -18.77 24.20
CA ARG A 9 -25.29 -18.84 23.96
C ARG A 9 -24.82 -17.58 23.26
N ARG A 10 -24.45 -16.58 24.06
CA ARG A 10 -23.55 -15.51 23.61
C ARG A 10 -22.25 -16.17 23.16
N VAL A 11 -22.01 -16.28 21.86
CA VAL A 11 -20.66 -16.48 21.34
C VAL A 11 -20.11 -15.09 21.02
N ARG A 12 -19.54 -14.50 22.08
CA ARG A 12 -18.71 -13.30 22.02
C ARG A 12 -17.29 -13.74 21.66
N LYS A 13 -16.68 -13.00 20.73
CA LYS A 13 -15.24 -12.92 20.43
C LYS A 13 -14.59 -14.16 19.79
N GLN A 14 -14.40 -14.06 18.47
CA GLN A 14 -13.23 -14.61 17.80
C GLN A 14 -12.82 -13.63 16.69
N GLN A 15 -12.31 -12.47 17.11
CA GLN A 15 -11.87 -11.40 16.20
C GLN A 15 -10.56 -10.77 16.72
N THR A 16 -9.63 -11.61 17.13
CA THR A 16 -8.32 -11.20 17.67
C THR A 16 -7.17 -12.13 17.26
N SER A 17 -7.41 -13.11 16.36
CA SER A 17 -6.35 -13.97 15.82
C SER A 17 -5.97 -13.62 14.37
N SER A 18 -6.74 -12.76 13.71
CA SER A 18 -6.42 -12.27 12.35
C SER A 18 -5.26 -11.30 12.33
N ASP A 19 -5.12 -10.46 13.35
CA ASP A 19 -4.24 -9.28 13.27
C ASP A 19 -2.79 -9.64 13.56
N VAL A 20 -2.56 -10.67 14.39
CA VAL A 20 -1.22 -11.19 14.71
C VAL A 20 -0.67 -12.03 13.56
N GLU A 21 -1.54 -12.80 12.91
CA GLU A 21 -1.19 -13.54 11.69
C GLU A 21 -0.96 -12.57 10.52
N GLN A 22 -1.73 -11.50 10.38
CA GLN A 22 -1.45 -10.44 9.39
C GLN A 22 -0.09 -9.79 9.63
N LEU A 23 0.31 -9.53 10.87
CA LEU A 23 1.61 -8.94 11.21
C LEU A 23 2.79 -9.88 10.91
N LEU A 24 2.64 -11.16 11.22
CA LEU A 24 3.65 -12.17 10.94
C LEU A 24 3.70 -12.51 9.44
N ASP A 25 2.57 -12.48 8.74
CA ASP A 25 2.48 -12.67 7.28
C ASP A 25 3.01 -11.44 6.54
N ILE A 26 2.82 -10.21 7.05
CA ILE A 26 3.56 -9.02 6.59
C ILE A 26 5.06 -9.27 6.77
N GLY A 27 5.52 -9.63 7.99
CA GLY A 27 6.93 -9.91 8.26
C GLY A 27 7.53 -11.08 7.48
N ALA A 28 6.73 -12.05 7.02
CA ALA A 28 7.15 -13.23 6.28
C ALA A 28 7.02 -13.07 4.75
N ARG A 29 6.11 -12.22 4.26
CA ARG A 29 5.99 -11.82 2.85
C ARG A 29 7.07 -10.84 2.42
N PHE A 30 7.64 -10.15 3.39
CA PHE A 30 8.77 -9.30 3.18
C PHE A 30 10.07 -10.08 3.41
N ASP A 31 10.94 -10.07 2.41
CA ASP A 31 12.41 -10.16 2.53
C ASP A 31 12.96 -8.95 3.35
N GLY A 32 12.26 -8.65 4.44
CA GLY A 32 11.80 -7.30 4.75
C GLY A 32 12.80 -6.43 5.41
N LEU A 33 13.75 -7.02 6.09
CA LEU A 33 14.86 -6.26 6.63
C LEU A 33 15.64 -5.59 5.49
N TRP A 34 15.84 -6.26 4.35
CA TRP A 34 16.58 -5.68 3.22
C TRP A 34 15.77 -4.66 2.45
N THR A 35 14.47 -4.91 2.22
CA THR A 35 13.59 -3.94 1.57
C THR A 35 13.40 -2.68 2.43
N LEU A 36 13.36 -2.83 3.76
CA LEU A 36 13.36 -1.71 4.70
C LEU A 36 14.69 -0.99 4.74
N VAL A 37 15.82 -1.71 4.77
CA VAL A 37 17.16 -1.11 4.71
C VAL A 37 17.36 -0.37 3.39
N ASP A 38 16.92 -0.93 2.27
CA ASP A 38 16.95 -0.27 0.96
C ASP A 38 15.97 0.90 0.90
N GLY A 39 14.79 0.77 1.52
CA GLY A 39 13.86 1.88 1.72
C GLY A 39 14.48 3.02 2.52
N VAL A 40 15.23 2.72 3.59
CA VAL A 40 15.98 3.70 4.39
C VAL A 40 17.10 4.33 3.56
N ARG A 41 17.90 3.52 2.85
CA ARG A 41 19.00 3.97 1.98
C ARG A 41 18.51 4.86 0.83
N LYS A 42 17.36 4.53 0.24
CA LYS A 42 16.68 5.33 -0.79
C LYS A 42 15.91 6.53 -0.22
N GLY A 43 15.90 6.75 1.10
CA GLY A 43 15.19 7.88 1.74
C GLY A 43 13.66 7.78 1.64
N SER A 44 13.12 6.57 1.58
CA SER A 44 11.72 6.21 1.35
C SER A 44 10.86 6.07 2.61
N LEU A 45 11.40 6.43 3.78
CA LEU A 45 10.67 6.43 5.07
C LEU A 45 9.67 7.60 5.22
N GLY A 46 9.57 8.48 4.22
CA GLY A 46 8.57 9.54 4.21
C GLY A 46 7.16 8.97 4.02
N SER A 47 6.17 9.64 4.59
CA SER A 47 4.75 9.31 4.39
C SER A 47 4.26 9.60 2.97
N SER A 48 4.96 10.45 2.22
CA SER A 48 4.57 10.84 0.87
C SER A 48 5.18 9.94 -0.21
N ILE A 49 4.34 9.60 -1.18
CA ILE A 49 4.72 8.82 -2.36
C ILE A 49 5.28 9.78 -3.44
N VAL A 50 6.53 9.54 -3.83
CA VAL A 50 7.35 10.38 -4.72
C VAL A 50 8.08 9.46 -5.72
N PRO A 51 8.37 9.90 -6.96
CA PRO A 51 9.21 9.12 -7.88
C PRO A 51 10.58 8.75 -7.26
N GLY A 52 11.06 7.54 -7.55
CA GLY A 52 12.27 6.93 -7.00
C GLY A 52 12.08 6.24 -5.64
N ARG A 53 10.89 6.32 -5.05
CA ARG A 53 10.57 5.68 -3.75
C ARG A 53 9.78 4.39 -3.89
N ILE A 54 9.73 3.63 -2.81
CA ILE A 54 8.98 2.38 -2.71
C ILE A 54 7.57 2.67 -2.19
N CYS A 55 6.58 2.10 -2.85
CA CYS A 55 5.18 2.06 -2.43
C CYS A 55 4.68 0.62 -2.35
N ILE A 56 3.59 0.41 -1.63
CA ILE A 56 2.98 -0.90 -1.45
C ILE A 56 1.55 -0.88 -1.98
N ALA A 57 1.18 -1.93 -2.70
CA ALA A 57 -0.17 -2.11 -3.20
C ALA A 57 -1.08 -2.74 -2.12
N ARG A 58 -2.16 -2.07 -1.70
CA ARG A 58 -3.12 -2.68 -0.75
C ARG A 58 -4.19 -3.55 -1.40
N LYS A 59 -4.38 -3.43 -2.71
CA LYS A 59 -5.37 -4.19 -3.48
C LYS A 59 -4.68 -4.87 -4.65
N ASP A 60 -5.14 -6.09 -4.92
CA ASP A 60 -4.74 -6.81 -6.12
C ASP A 60 -5.29 -6.11 -7.36
N PHE A 61 -4.46 -6.03 -8.40
CA PHE A 61 -4.87 -5.59 -9.72
C PHE A 61 -4.38 -6.59 -10.79
N PRO A 62 -5.12 -7.71 -10.97
CA PRO A 62 -4.66 -8.85 -11.77
C PRO A 62 -4.35 -8.50 -13.23
N THR A 63 -5.10 -7.58 -13.83
CA THR A 63 -4.94 -7.15 -15.23
C THR A 63 -3.53 -6.59 -15.51
N LYS A 64 -2.87 -6.07 -14.48
CA LYS A 64 -1.53 -5.48 -14.55
C LYS A 64 -0.50 -6.26 -13.73
N TYR A 65 -0.85 -7.45 -13.25
CA TYR A 65 0.00 -8.26 -12.37
C TYR A 65 0.49 -7.49 -11.14
N ILE A 66 -0.37 -6.64 -10.57
CA ILE A 66 -0.08 -6.04 -9.27
C ILE A 66 -0.63 -6.96 -8.19
N VAL A 67 0.30 -7.50 -7.42
CA VAL A 67 0.03 -8.35 -6.26
C VAL A 67 -0.06 -7.47 -5.02
N ARG A 68 -1.06 -7.75 -4.19
CA ARG A 68 -1.30 -7.10 -2.91
C ARG A 68 -0.17 -7.37 -1.90
N ASP A 69 0.07 -6.38 -1.05
CA ASP A 69 1.07 -6.35 0.01
C ASP A 69 2.51 -6.55 -0.52
N GLN A 70 2.74 -6.23 -1.80
CA GLN A 70 4.04 -6.25 -2.44
C GLN A 70 4.60 -4.85 -2.66
N ALA A 71 5.93 -4.75 -2.62
CA ALA A 71 6.67 -3.52 -2.81
C ALA A 71 6.92 -3.24 -4.29
N TYR A 72 6.69 -1.99 -4.69
CA TYR A 72 6.98 -1.49 -6.04
C TYR A 72 7.72 -0.17 -5.96
N GLU A 73 8.67 0.04 -6.86
CA GLU A 73 9.32 1.34 -7.04
C GLU A 73 8.46 2.23 -7.94
N VAL A 74 8.16 3.44 -7.47
CA VAL A 74 7.49 4.47 -8.24
C VAL A 74 8.49 5.08 -9.20
N ARG A 75 8.26 4.95 -10.50
CA ARG A 75 9.14 5.54 -11.53
C ARG A 75 8.69 6.93 -11.94
N GLU A 76 7.39 7.13 -12.07
CA GLU A 76 6.81 8.38 -12.58
C GLU A 76 5.41 8.59 -12.01
N ILE A 77 5.06 9.84 -11.73
CA ILE A 77 3.71 10.27 -11.35
C ILE A 77 3.32 11.39 -12.30
N TYR A 78 2.15 11.31 -12.92
CA TYR A 78 1.69 12.31 -13.87
C TYR A 78 0.17 12.39 -13.91
N TYR A 79 -0.34 13.57 -14.26
CA TYR A 79 -1.72 13.74 -14.68
C TYR A 79 -1.82 13.55 -16.19
N GLN A 80 -2.84 12.83 -16.65
CA GLN A 80 -3.16 12.68 -18.06
C GLN A 80 -4.60 13.08 -18.33
N GLY A 81 -4.81 13.87 -19.38
CA GLY A 81 -6.13 14.28 -19.83
C GLY A 81 -6.12 14.75 -21.28
N MET A 82 -7.22 15.36 -21.71
CA MET A 82 -7.34 15.92 -23.06
C MET A 82 -7.20 17.43 -23.01
N ARG A 83 -6.31 17.97 -23.84
CA ARG A 83 -6.21 19.41 -24.13
C ARG A 83 -6.66 19.63 -25.57
N GLY A 84 -7.93 19.99 -25.74
CA GLY A 84 -8.54 20.03 -27.07
C GLY A 84 -8.66 18.62 -27.65
N ALA A 85 -7.91 18.33 -28.72
CA ALA A 85 -7.92 17.02 -29.39
C ALA A 85 -6.71 16.13 -29.06
N GLU A 86 -5.73 16.63 -28.29
CA GLU A 86 -4.50 15.92 -27.99
C GLU A 86 -4.48 15.40 -26.54
N VAL A 87 -3.84 14.24 -26.34
CA VAL A 87 -3.61 13.68 -25.00
C VAL A 87 -2.37 14.33 -24.41
N GLU A 88 -2.58 15.12 -23.36
CA GLU A 88 -1.51 15.80 -22.64
C GLU A 88 -1.15 15.01 -21.38
N ARG A 89 0.15 14.95 -21.08
CA ARG A 89 0.68 14.35 -19.86
C ARG A 89 1.53 15.38 -19.13
N VAL A 90 1.26 15.56 -17.85
CA VAL A 90 1.96 16.53 -17.00
C VAL A 90 2.52 15.81 -15.79
N ALA A 91 3.84 15.69 -15.73
CA ALA A 91 4.54 15.06 -14.61
C ALA A 91 4.40 15.89 -13.34
N VAL A 92 4.27 15.20 -12.20
CA VAL A 92 4.13 15.82 -10.89
C VAL A 92 5.09 15.20 -9.87
N PRO A 93 5.53 15.97 -8.87
CA PRO A 93 6.57 15.52 -7.93
C PRO A 93 6.07 14.52 -6.89
N SER A 94 4.77 14.44 -6.62
CA SER A 94 4.21 13.55 -5.60
C SER A 94 2.78 13.14 -5.91
N MET A 95 2.31 12.08 -5.26
CA MET A 95 0.91 11.64 -5.35
C MET A 95 -0.07 12.66 -4.74
N ASP A 96 0.34 13.37 -3.69
CA ASP A 96 -0.48 14.40 -3.03
C ASP A 96 -0.50 15.73 -3.79
N ALA A 97 0.24 15.83 -4.91
CA ALA A 97 0.30 17.03 -5.71
C ALA A 97 -1.05 17.32 -6.36
N ARG A 98 -1.52 18.56 -6.20
CA ARG A 98 -2.72 19.03 -6.89
C ARG A 98 -2.49 19.05 -8.41
N PRO A 99 -3.56 18.87 -9.21
CA PRO A 99 -3.48 19.07 -10.66
C PRO A 99 -2.92 20.47 -10.97
N PRO A 100 -1.92 20.57 -11.86
CA PRO A 100 -1.39 21.86 -12.32
C PRO A 100 -2.47 22.73 -12.97
N GLU A 101 -2.25 24.05 -13.02
CA GLU A 101 -3.20 24.99 -13.63
C GLU A 101 -3.49 24.60 -15.10
N GLY A 102 -4.78 24.55 -15.47
CA GLY A 102 -5.22 24.14 -16.81
C GLY A 102 -5.45 22.63 -16.99
N CYS A 103 -5.14 21.80 -15.99
CA CYS A 103 -5.36 20.34 -16.01
C CYS A 103 -6.68 19.91 -15.35
N THR A 104 -7.69 20.77 -15.33
CA THR A 104 -8.98 20.47 -14.70
C THR A 104 -9.65 19.26 -15.36
N GLY A 105 -9.92 18.21 -14.57
CA GLY A 105 -10.52 16.96 -15.07
C GLY A 105 -9.50 15.91 -15.53
N TYR A 106 -8.19 16.17 -15.40
CA TYR A 106 -7.17 15.18 -15.72
C TYR A 106 -7.13 14.10 -14.64
N THR A 107 -6.82 12.87 -15.03
CA THR A 107 -6.70 11.74 -14.10
C THR A 107 -5.24 11.50 -13.75
N MET A 108 -4.95 11.26 -12.46
CA MET A 108 -3.61 10.89 -12.03
C MET A 108 -3.30 9.44 -12.37
N TYR A 109 -2.12 9.22 -12.91
CA TYR A 109 -1.53 7.91 -13.16
C TYR A 109 -0.15 7.84 -12.55
N MET A 110 0.25 6.61 -12.22
CA MET A 110 1.57 6.30 -11.70
C MET A 110 2.18 5.15 -12.49
N LYS A 111 3.48 5.20 -12.76
CA LYS A 111 4.24 4.05 -13.24
C LYS A 111 4.95 3.41 -12.05
N VAL A 112 4.62 2.16 -11.82
CA VAL A 112 5.22 1.34 -10.75
C VAL A 112 6.00 0.19 -11.37
N TYR A 113 7.07 -0.23 -10.71
CA TYR A 113 7.96 -1.28 -11.19
C TYR A 113 8.38 -2.20 -10.05
N SER A 114 8.30 -3.51 -10.27
CA SER A 114 8.99 -4.51 -9.45
C SER A 114 9.69 -5.48 -10.39
N GLU A 115 10.98 -5.72 -10.15
CA GLU A 115 11.78 -6.64 -10.97
C GLU A 115 11.27 -8.09 -10.89
N GLU A 116 10.58 -8.44 -9.80
CA GLU A 116 10.00 -9.77 -9.59
C GLU A 116 8.75 -9.99 -10.45
N TYR A 117 7.92 -8.97 -10.61
CA TYR A 117 6.60 -9.09 -11.24
C TYR A 117 6.55 -8.47 -12.65
N HIS A 118 7.49 -7.60 -12.99
CA HIS A 118 7.45 -6.79 -14.21
C HIS A 118 8.82 -6.65 -14.87
N THR A 119 8.87 -6.84 -16.18
CA THR A 119 10.05 -6.52 -17.00
C THR A 119 10.14 -5.04 -17.35
N GLU A 120 9.00 -4.32 -17.34
CA GLU A 120 8.90 -2.90 -17.66
C GLU A 120 7.94 -2.19 -16.68
N PRO A 121 8.10 -0.88 -16.43
CA PRO A 121 7.20 -0.14 -15.53
C PRO A 121 5.76 -0.13 -16.03
N VAL A 122 4.83 -0.43 -15.13
CA VAL A 122 3.41 -0.54 -15.45
C VAL A 122 2.65 0.69 -14.97
N THR A 123 1.80 1.23 -15.84
CA THR A 123 0.90 2.34 -15.51
C THR A 123 -0.33 1.84 -14.76
N VAL A 124 -0.60 2.45 -13.61
CA VAL A 124 -1.75 2.19 -12.74
C VAL A 124 -2.38 3.49 -12.26
N ARG A 125 -3.64 3.43 -11.82
CA ARG A 125 -4.24 4.51 -11.04
C ARG A 125 -4.03 4.24 -9.55
N PRO A 126 -3.66 5.25 -8.74
CA PRO A 126 -3.43 5.05 -7.31
C PRO A 126 -4.65 4.47 -6.58
N GLU A 127 -5.85 4.88 -6.98
CA GLU A 127 -7.14 4.51 -6.37
C GLU A 127 -7.53 3.05 -6.62
N GLU A 128 -7.14 2.49 -7.78
CA GLU A 128 -7.44 1.11 -8.17
C GLU A 128 -6.63 0.12 -7.33
N VAL A 129 -5.37 0.46 -7.07
CA VAL A 129 -4.39 -0.40 -6.39
C VAL A 129 -4.32 -0.11 -4.89
N GLY A 130 -4.77 1.07 -4.45
CA GLY A 130 -4.66 1.51 -3.05
C GLY A 130 -3.19 1.63 -2.63
N LEU A 131 -2.41 2.40 -3.39
CA LEU A 131 -0.99 2.58 -3.10
C LEU A 131 -0.77 3.34 -1.79
N VAL A 132 0.12 2.82 -0.95
CA VAL A 132 0.55 3.46 0.30
C VAL A 132 2.07 3.59 0.35
N SER A 133 2.56 4.56 1.12
CA SER A 133 4.00 4.69 1.34
C SER A 133 4.51 3.57 2.25
N LEU A 134 5.73 3.11 1.98
CA LEU A 134 6.41 2.14 2.85
C LEU A 134 6.56 2.68 4.28
N GLY A 135 6.85 3.98 4.45
CA GLY A 135 7.01 4.60 5.75
C GLY A 135 5.76 4.53 6.62
N GLU A 136 4.57 4.79 6.06
CA GLU A 136 3.31 4.68 6.80
C GLU A 136 3.03 3.25 7.25
N GLU A 137 3.26 2.27 6.38
CA GLU A 137 3.01 0.86 6.71
C GLU A 137 3.96 0.33 7.80
N VAL A 138 5.23 0.74 7.75
CA VAL A 138 6.23 0.36 8.74
C VAL A 138 5.90 0.94 10.11
N VAL A 139 5.50 2.21 10.17
CA VAL A 139 5.11 2.85 11.43
C VAL A 139 3.85 2.20 12.00
N ASP A 140 2.89 1.83 11.16
CA ASP A 140 1.67 1.15 11.59
C ASP A 140 1.96 -0.25 12.14
N SER A 141 2.81 -1.01 11.44
CA SER A 141 3.27 -2.33 11.88
C SER A 141 4.07 -2.25 13.18
N LEU A 142 4.94 -1.24 13.33
CA LEU A 142 5.76 -1.03 14.52
C LEU A 142 4.90 -0.69 15.76
N LYS A 143 3.82 0.08 15.60
CA LYS A 143 2.90 0.41 16.70
C LYS A 143 2.26 -0.83 17.32
N ILE A 144 2.04 -1.88 16.52
CA ILE A 144 1.46 -3.14 17.00
C ILE A 144 2.56 -4.11 17.46
N GLY A 145 3.73 -4.11 16.81
CA GLY A 145 4.86 -4.99 17.15
C GLY A 145 5.56 -4.65 18.47
N ILE A 146 5.75 -3.36 18.80
CA ILE A 146 6.42 -2.93 20.04
C ILE A 146 5.71 -3.43 21.31
N PRO A 147 4.37 -3.31 21.46
CA PRO A 147 3.66 -3.86 22.60
C PRO A 147 3.86 -5.36 22.79
N ILE A 148 3.93 -6.13 21.70
CA ILE A 148 4.12 -7.58 21.74
C ILE A 148 5.55 -7.91 22.17
N LEU A 149 6.57 -7.32 21.53
CA LEU A 149 7.97 -7.56 21.91
C LEU A 149 8.29 -7.09 23.32
N GLY A 150 7.72 -5.96 23.75
CA GLY A 150 7.85 -5.45 25.12
C GLY A 150 7.19 -6.37 26.15
N PHE A 151 6.08 -7.02 25.81
CA PHE A 151 5.42 -8.00 26.67
C PHE A 151 6.28 -9.26 26.88
N TRP A 152 7.00 -9.73 25.85
CA TRP A 152 7.87 -10.91 25.95
C TRP A 152 9.26 -10.64 26.54
N LEU A 153 9.75 -9.39 26.56
CA LEU A 153 11.04 -9.05 27.17
C LEU A 153 10.95 -8.80 28.69
N ILE A 154 9.73 -8.66 29.23
CA ILE A 154 9.47 -8.38 30.65
C ILE A 154 8.99 -9.65 31.40
N VAL A 155 8.61 -10.71 30.68
CA VAL A 155 8.29 -12.04 31.23
C VAL A 155 9.50 -12.95 31.13
#